data_AF-A0A523NRV9-F1
#
_entry.id   AF-A0A523NRV9-F1
#
_cell.length_a   1.000
_cell.length_b   1.000
_cell.length_c   1.000
_cell.angle_alpha   90.00
_cell.angle_beta   90.00
_cell.angle_gamma   90.00
#
_symmetry.space_group_name_H-M   'P 1'
#
loop_
_entity.id
_entity.type
_entity.pdbx_description
1 polymer ?
#
loop_
_entity_poly.entity_id
_entity_poly.type
_entity_poly.pdbx_seq_one_letter_code
_entity_poly.pdbx_strand_id
1 'polypeptide(L)'
;PPPSGNIDAPLKALIVDSWFDNYLGVVSLVRIVDGVLAAGARIKMMSVGRSVEVNQVGIFSPKRVRTERLSAGEVGFLVAGIKDIDGAPVGDTVTTVNDPASAPLPGFQESKPNVFAGLYPIDGADYEAFRDALAKLRLNDAALHYEPETSEALGFGFRCGFLGLLHMEIIQERLEREYKIDLITTAPTVVYEIATTNGEIIFVENPARMPPPNTIAETREPIIRTDILTPQEYLGAVMALCIGKRGVQTKLNFLANQVAISFELPLSEMIVDFFDRLKSATRGYASMDYVFVRYQPADMVKVDIQINGERVDALSVIVHRDQAARKGRELASKMREIIPRQMFDVAIQAAIGSKIIARENVKALRKNVTAKCYGGDISRKKKLLEKQKEGKKRLKRVGSVDIPQEAFMAVLSVGTKR
;
A
#
# COMPACT_ATOMS: atom_id res chain seq x y z
N PRO A 1 14.60 -29.19 -22.57
CA PRO A 1 15.84 -29.24 -23.39
C PRO A 1 17.04 -29.02 -22.47
N PRO A 2 18.24 -29.55 -22.78
CA PRO A 2 19.45 -29.19 -22.04
C PRO A 2 19.70 -27.68 -22.14
N PRO A 3 20.34 -27.05 -21.13
CA PRO A 3 20.67 -25.63 -21.18
C PRO A 3 21.59 -25.34 -22.37
N SER A 4 21.29 -24.28 -23.13
CA SER A 4 22.11 -23.78 -24.23
C SER A 4 22.96 -22.62 -23.73
N GLY A 5 24.28 -22.77 -23.71
CA GLY A 5 25.22 -21.75 -23.26
C GLY A 5 26.63 -22.07 -23.72
N ASN A 6 27.43 -21.05 -24.04
CA ASN A 6 28.83 -21.22 -24.41
C ASN A 6 29.74 -21.00 -23.20
N ILE A 7 30.62 -21.95 -22.92
CA ILE A 7 31.55 -21.92 -21.77
C ILE A 7 32.67 -20.89 -22.00
N ASP A 8 33.09 -20.69 -23.24
CA ASP A 8 34.20 -19.79 -23.59
C ASP A 8 33.76 -18.34 -23.83
N ALA A 9 32.46 -18.06 -23.76
CA ALA A 9 31.93 -16.72 -23.92
C ALA A 9 32.11 -15.87 -22.63
N PRO A 10 32.07 -14.53 -22.74
CA PRO A 10 32.09 -13.65 -21.57
C PRO A 10 30.96 -14.01 -20.60
N LEU A 11 31.26 -13.94 -19.29
CA LEU A 11 30.31 -14.34 -18.26
C LEU A 11 29.00 -13.54 -18.37
N LYS A 12 27.89 -14.28 -18.44
CA LYS A 12 26.53 -13.76 -18.26
C LYS A 12 25.81 -14.64 -17.26
N ALA A 13 25.70 -14.15 -16.03
CA ALA A 13 24.88 -14.79 -15.01
C ALA A 13 23.65 -13.94 -14.70
N LEU A 14 22.48 -14.57 -14.69
CA LEU A 14 21.22 -13.94 -14.27
C LEU A 14 21.07 -14.11 -12.75
N ILE A 15 20.84 -13.02 -12.03
CA ILE A 15 20.41 -13.09 -10.63
C ILE A 15 18.94 -13.52 -10.61
N VAL A 16 18.69 -14.74 -10.13
CA VAL A 16 17.33 -15.31 -10.02
C VAL A 16 16.65 -14.86 -8.74
N ASP A 17 17.40 -14.82 -7.65
CA ASP A 17 16.91 -14.44 -6.33
C ASP A 17 18.08 -13.95 -5.46
N SER A 18 17.79 -13.23 -4.39
CA SER A 18 18.79 -12.72 -3.45
C SER A 18 18.20 -12.63 -2.05
N TRP A 19 18.92 -13.11 -1.04
CA TRP A 19 18.52 -12.97 0.35
C TRP A 19 19.72 -12.66 1.23
N PHE A 20 19.44 -12.19 2.45
CA PHE A 20 20.47 -11.82 3.40
C PHE A 20 20.80 -12.97 4.36
N ASP A 21 22.09 -13.25 4.54
CA ASP A 21 22.62 -14.17 5.53
C ASP A 21 23.46 -13.38 6.56
N ASN A 22 23.21 -13.61 7.85
CA ASN A 22 23.85 -12.86 8.94
C ASN A 22 25.38 -12.95 8.95
N TYR A 23 25.97 -14.01 8.41
CA TYR A 23 27.42 -14.21 8.40
C TYR A 23 28.06 -13.91 7.04
N LEU A 24 27.35 -14.22 5.96
CA LEU A 24 27.90 -14.12 4.60
C LEU A 24 27.53 -12.81 3.89
N GLY A 25 26.56 -12.05 4.43
CA GLY A 25 25.96 -10.90 3.76
C GLY A 25 24.93 -11.34 2.72
N VAL A 26 24.77 -10.55 1.65
CA VAL A 26 23.85 -10.89 0.56
C VAL A 26 24.36 -12.13 -0.19
N VAL A 27 23.50 -13.14 -0.27
CA VAL A 27 23.71 -14.36 -1.05
C VAL A 27 22.77 -14.27 -2.25
N SER A 28 23.34 -14.29 -3.46
CA SER A 28 22.58 -14.25 -4.71
C SER A 28 22.48 -15.64 -5.31
N LEU A 29 21.28 -16.10 -5.63
CA LEU A 29 21.06 -17.25 -6.48
C LEU A 29 21.24 -16.82 -7.93
N VAL A 30 22.19 -17.43 -8.61
CA VAL A 30 22.56 -17.09 -9.98
C VAL A 30 22.38 -18.28 -10.91
N ARG A 31 21.90 -18.00 -12.13
CA ARG A 31 21.90 -18.93 -13.24
C ARG A 31 22.92 -18.46 -14.26
N ILE A 32 23.91 -19.30 -14.56
CA ILE A 32 24.90 -18.98 -15.60
C ILE A 32 24.27 -19.28 -16.96
N VAL A 33 24.14 -18.27 -17.82
CA VAL A 33 23.69 -18.43 -19.21
C VAL A 33 24.88 -18.73 -20.10
N ASP A 34 25.91 -17.89 -20.01
CA ASP A 34 27.16 -18.00 -20.77
C ASP A 34 28.36 -17.79 -19.84
N GLY A 35 29.49 -18.40 -20.20
CA GLY A 35 30.77 -18.26 -19.51
C GLY A 35 30.91 -19.11 -18.25
N VAL A 36 31.91 -18.75 -17.44
CA VAL A 36 32.27 -19.44 -16.20
C VAL A 36 32.49 -18.43 -15.08
N LEU A 37 31.88 -18.68 -13.93
CA LEU A 37 32.02 -17.89 -12.70
C LEU A 37 32.86 -18.67 -11.70
N ALA A 38 34.06 -18.21 -11.38
CA ALA A 38 34.96 -18.83 -10.40
C ALA A 38 35.04 -18.03 -9.09
N ALA A 39 35.34 -18.70 -7.98
CA ALA A 39 35.71 -18.02 -6.74
C ALA A 39 36.98 -17.18 -6.94
N GLY A 40 37.02 -15.97 -6.36
CA GLY A 40 38.10 -14.99 -6.53
C GLY A 40 37.99 -14.12 -7.79
N ALA A 41 37.03 -14.38 -8.68
CA ALA A 41 36.82 -13.55 -9.86
C ALA A 41 36.33 -12.14 -9.47
N ARG A 42 36.76 -11.12 -10.22
CA ARG A 42 36.17 -9.78 -10.15
C ARG A 42 34.99 -9.67 -11.11
N ILE A 43 33.82 -9.48 -10.54
CA ILE A 43 32.55 -9.36 -11.26
C ILE A 43 32.03 -7.93 -11.21
N LYS A 44 31.17 -7.60 -12.17
CA LYS A 44 30.48 -6.32 -12.30
C LYS A 44 28.99 -6.59 -12.47
N MET A 45 28.18 -5.92 -11.66
CA MET A 45 26.72 -5.85 -11.86
C MET A 45 26.45 -4.86 -12.99
N MET A 46 25.74 -5.26 -14.05
CA MET A 46 25.57 -4.41 -15.23
C MET A 46 24.65 -3.22 -14.97
N SER A 47 23.62 -3.36 -14.11
CA SER A 47 22.69 -2.27 -13.82
C SER A 47 23.32 -1.18 -12.93
N VAL A 48 23.99 -1.59 -11.85
CA VAL A 48 24.58 -0.66 -10.87
C VAL A 48 25.99 -0.21 -11.28
N GLY A 49 26.66 -0.98 -12.14
CA GLY A 49 28.05 -0.72 -12.56
C GLY A 49 29.10 -1.01 -11.48
N ARG A 50 28.68 -1.49 -10.30
CA ARG A 50 29.56 -1.79 -9.16
C ARG A 50 30.38 -3.05 -9.42
N SER A 51 31.68 -2.96 -9.17
CA SER A 51 32.59 -4.10 -9.27
C SER A 51 32.87 -4.67 -7.88
N VAL A 52 32.77 -6.00 -7.74
CA VAL A 52 32.97 -6.73 -6.48
C VAL A 52 33.77 -8.00 -6.73
N GLU A 53 34.42 -8.49 -5.69
CA GLU A 53 35.18 -9.74 -5.74
C GLU A 53 34.32 -10.89 -5.20
N VAL A 54 34.35 -12.02 -5.90
CA VAL A 54 33.60 -13.20 -5.52
C VAL A 54 34.34 -13.95 -4.42
N ASN A 55 33.76 -14.02 -3.23
CA ASN A 55 34.34 -14.77 -2.12
C ASN A 55 34.10 -16.27 -2.27
N GLN A 56 32.85 -16.65 -2.57
CA GLN A 56 32.43 -18.05 -2.63
C GLN A 56 31.39 -18.27 -3.71
N VAL A 57 31.48 -19.41 -4.37
CA VAL A 57 30.45 -19.95 -5.26
C VAL A 57 30.11 -21.38 -4.85
N GLY A 58 28.93 -21.83 -5.21
CA GLY A 58 28.49 -23.18 -4.88
C GLY A 58 27.12 -23.51 -5.43
N ILE A 59 26.67 -24.73 -5.17
CA ILE A 59 25.35 -25.23 -5.54
C ILE A 59 24.54 -25.58 -4.29
N PHE A 60 23.21 -25.62 -4.45
CA PHE A 60 22.32 -26.16 -3.43
C PHE A 60 21.97 -27.61 -3.76
N SER A 61 22.28 -28.52 -2.83
CA SER A 61 21.91 -29.92 -2.97
C SER A 61 21.62 -30.58 -1.63
N PRO A 62 20.38 -30.48 -1.10
CA PRO A 62 19.69 -29.26 -0.66
C PRO A 62 20.48 -28.44 0.39
N LYS A 63 21.56 -28.99 0.96
CA LYS A 63 22.53 -28.21 1.75
C LYS A 63 23.45 -27.41 0.82
N ARG A 64 24.05 -26.34 1.33
CA ARG A 64 25.05 -25.55 0.59
C ARG A 64 26.32 -26.39 0.38
N VAL A 65 26.70 -26.60 -0.87
CA VAL A 65 27.97 -27.24 -1.24
C VAL A 65 28.81 -26.21 -2.00
N ARG A 66 29.98 -25.87 -1.46
CA ARG A 66 30.92 -24.96 -2.13
C ARG A 66 31.53 -25.67 -3.33
N THR A 67 31.62 -24.96 -4.45
CA THR A 67 32.30 -25.42 -5.66
C THR A 67 33.37 -24.42 -6.06
N GLU A 68 34.33 -24.84 -6.88
CA GLU A 68 35.39 -23.94 -7.34
C GLU A 68 34.90 -22.97 -8.42
N ARG A 69 33.96 -23.44 -9.24
CA ARG A 69 33.37 -22.69 -10.37
C ARG A 69 31.93 -23.10 -10.61
N LEU A 70 31.20 -22.22 -11.30
CA LEU A 70 29.89 -22.44 -11.90
C LEU A 70 30.00 -22.18 -13.40
N SER A 71 29.56 -23.14 -14.21
CA SER A 71 29.68 -23.11 -15.68
C SER A 71 28.33 -22.82 -16.34
N ALA A 72 28.35 -22.46 -17.63
CA ALA A 72 27.16 -22.21 -18.43
C ALA A 72 26.10 -23.33 -18.28
N GLY A 73 24.88 -22.95 -17.92
CA GLY A 73 23.75 -23.84 -17.67
C GLY A 73 23.54 -24.23 -16.21
N GLU A 74 24.52 -24.00 -15.32
CA GLU A 74 24.41 -24.31 -13.90
C GLU A 74 23.66 -23.23 -13.12
N VAL A 75 22.99 -23.65 -12.04
CA VAL A 75 22.32 -22.78 -11.07
C VAL A 75 23.01 -22.97 -9.72
N GLY A 76 23.44 -21.87 -9.11
CA GLY A 76 24.20 -21.89 -7.88
C GLY A 76 24.04 -20.61 -7.09
N PHE A 77 24.73 -20.53 -5.95
CA PHE A 77 24.81 -19.29 -5.17
C PHE A 77 26.15 -18.60 -5.38
N LEU A 78 26.11 -17.28 -5.23
CA LEU A 78 27.22 -16.36 -5.29
C LEU A 78 27.26 -15.52 -4.00
N VAL A 79 28.44 -15.41 -3.38
CA VAL A 79 28.69 -14.54 -2.24
C VAL A 79 29.83 -13.58 -2.61
N ALA A 80 29.53 -12.28 -2.65
CA ALA A 80 30.48 -11.24 -3.09
C ALA A 80 30.72 -10.13 -2.05
N GLY A 81 30.44 -10.40 -0.77
CA GLY A 81 30.64 -9.43 0.33
C GLY A 81 29.75 -8.18 0.22
N ILE A 82 28.69 -8.25 -0.57
CA ILE A 82 27.71 -7.19 -0.74
C ILE A 82 26.89 -7.11 0.56
N LYS A 83 26.88 -5.93 1.19
CA LYS A 83 26.13 -5.67 2.43
C LYS A 83 24.72 -5.14 2.18
N ASP A 84 24.46 -4.67 0.97
CA ASP A 84 23.22 -3.98 0.60
C ASP A 84 22.56 -4.72 -0.56
N ILE A 85 21.29 -5.09 -0.40
CA ILE A 85 20.54 -5.85 -1.41
C ILE A 85 20.35 -5.04 -2.70
N ASP A 86 20.31 -3.71 -2.60
CA ASP A 86 20.22 -2.80 -3.75
C ASP A 86 21.50 -2.88 -4.63
N GLY A 87 22.58 -3.46 -4.10
CA GLY A 87 23.80 -3.74 -4.85
C GLY A 87 23.74 -4.98 -5.76
N ALA A 88 22.71 -5.82 -5.63
CA ALA A 88 22.52 -7.03 -6.43
C ALA A 88 21.03 -7.27 -6.76
N PRO A 89 20.40 -6.37 -7.55
CA PRO A 89 18.96 -6.44 -7.78
C PRO A 89 18.56 -7.70 -8.56
N VAL A 90 17.41 -8.28 -8.19
CA VAL A 90 16.88 -9.49 -8.82
C VAL A 90 16.58 -9.23 -10.29
N GLY A 91 17.00 -10.15 -11.16
CA GLY A 91 16.90 -10.02 -12.62
C GLY A 91 18.08 -9.30 -13.28
N ASP A 92 19.04 -8.76 -12.52
CA ASP A 92 20.24 -8.14 -13.09
C ASP A 92 21.19 -9.17 -13.70
N THR A 93 22.08 -8.69 -14.57
CA THR A 93 23.13 -9.50 -15.20
C THR A 93 24.47 -9.23 -14.53
N VAL A 94 25.11 -10.31 -14.09
CA VAL A 94 26.49 -10.31 -13.59
C VAL A 94 27.43 -10.68 -14.73
N THR A 95 28.49 -9.89 -14.90
CA THR A 95 29.55 -10.18 -15.86
C THR A 95 30.94 -10.00 -15.24
N THR A 96 31.99 -10.42 -15.93
CA THR A 96 33.38 -10.27 -15.49
C THR A 96 33.91 -8.85 -15.77
N VAL A 97 34.77 -8.31 -14.91
CA VAL A 97 35.35 -6.96 -15.10
C VAL A 97 36.36 -6.96 -16.25
N ASN A 98 37.17 -8.00 -16.37
CA ASN A 98 38.26 -8.09 -17.35
C ASN A 98 37.77 -8.36 -18.78
N ASP A 99 36.64 -9.06 -18.90
CA ASP A 99 35.98 -9.37 -20.16
C ASP A 99 34.47 -9.21 -19.96
N PRO A 100 33.95 -7.97 -20.04
CA PRO A 100 32.54 -7.70 -19.81
C PRO A 100 31.70 -8.12 -21.01
N ALA A 101 30.54 -8.72 -20.72
CA ALA A 101 29.54 -9.04 -21.74
C ALA A 101 29.07 -7.78 -22.48
N SER A 102 28.89 -7.90 -23.80
CA SER A 102 28.52 -6.78 -24.67
C SER A 102 27.13 -6.20 -24.39
N ALA A 103 26.21 -7.01 -23.86
CA ALA A 103 24.85 -6.60 -23.53
C ALA A 103 24.33 -7.39 -22.31
N PRO A 104 23.51 -6.74 -21.44
CA PRO A 104 22.82 -7.43 -20.36
C PRO A 104 21.79 -8.42 -20.92
N LEU A 105 21.41 -9.40 -20.10
CA LEU A 105 20.32 -10.30 -20.42
C LEU A 105 18.99 -9.52 -20.47
N PRO A 106 18.08 -9.87 -21.40
CA PRO A 106 16.77 -9.27 -21.45
C PRO A 106 15.95 -9.71 -20.22
N GLY A 107 15.16 -8.78 -19.67
CA GLY A 107 14.19 -9.10 -18.62
C GLY A 107 14.39 -8.37 -17.29
N PHE A 108 15.48 -7.61 -17.12
CA PHE A 108 15.59 -6.73 -15.95
C PHE A 108 14.56 -5.60 -16.04
N GLN A 109 13.62 -5.59 -15.10
CA GLN A 109 12.71 -4.48 -14.85
C GLN A 109 12.75 -4.19 -13.37
N GLU A 110 12.99 -2.92 -13.03
CA GLU A 110 12.96 -2.47 -11.65
C GLU A 110 11.53 -2.63 -11.10
N SER A 111 11.43 -3.29 -9.95
CA SER A 111 10.17 -3.54 -9.26
C SER A 111 9.60 -2.22 -8.76
N LYS A 112 8.53 -1.73 -9.40
CA LYS A 112 7.83 -0.53 -8.94
C LYS A 112 6.66 -0.92 -8.03
N PRO A 113 6.54 -0.31 -6.84
CA PRO A 113 5.40 -0.54 -5.97
C PRO A 113 4.12 0.02 -6.61
N ASN A 114 3.07 -0.81 -6.65
CA ASN A 114 1.76 -0.43 -7.20
C ASN A 114 0.78 0.02 -6.12
N VAL A 115 1.02 -0.38 -4.87
CA VAL A 115 0.14 -0.14 -3.72
C VAL A 115 0.94 0.52 -2.61
N PHE A 116 0.40 1.57 -2.01
CA PHE A 116 1.03 2.25 -0.89
C PHE A 116 0.12 2.30 0.32
N ALA A 117 0.66 2.03 1.50
CA ALA A 117 -0.04 2.20 2.76
C ALA A 117 0.89 2.84 3.80
N GLY A 118 0.33 3.65 4.68
CA GLY A 118 1.03 4.12 5.86
C GLY A 118 0.97 3.07 6.97
N LEU A 119 2.11 2.72 7.53
CA LEU A 119 2.25 1.85 8.70
C LEU A 119 2.73 2.68 9.88
N TYR A 120 2.01 2.61 10.99
CA TYR A 120 2.29 3.38 12.20
C TYR A 120 2.32 2.44 13.40
N PRO A 121 3.33 2.50 14.28
CA PRO A 121 3.31 1.72 15.51
C PRO A 121 2.21 2.23 16.46
N ILE A 122 1.59 1.34 17.22
CA ILE A 122 0.61 1.75 18.25
C ILE A 122 1.30 2.56 19.34
N ASP A 123 2.47 2.12 19.79
CA ASP A 123 3.31 2.84 20.75
C ASP A 123 4.41 3.63 20.02
N GLY A 124 4.52 4.92 20.33
CA GLY A 124 5.57 5.78 19.78
C GLY A 124 6.98 5.36 20.20
N ALA A 125 7.13 4.62 21.31
CA ALA A 125 8.42 4.07 21.74
C ALA A 125 8.97 3.02 20.76
N ASP A 126 8.10 2.34 20.02
CA ASP A 126 8.49 1.27 19.09
C ASP A 126 8.93 1.80 17.73
N TYR A 127 8.91 3.12 17.49
CA TYR A 127 9.30 3.70 16.20
C TYR A 127 10.71 3.32 15.75
N GLU A 128 11.69 3.36 16.67
CA GLU A 128 13.08 3.00 16.37
C GLU A 128 13.21 1.50 16.06
N ALA A 129 12.54 0.65 16.86
CA ALA A 129 12.49 -0.79 16.61
C ALA A 129 11.80 -1.12 15.28
N PHE A 130 10.76 -0.36 14.93
CA PHE A 130 10.03 -0.50 13.68
C PHE A 130 10.86 -0.10 12.46
N ARG A 131 11.59 1.02 12.54
CA ARG A 131 12.53 1.42 11.50
C ARG A 131 13.59 0.35 11.26
N ASP A 132 14.16 -0.19 12.34
CA ASP A 132 15.19 -1.22 12.26
C ASP A 132 14.62 -2.55 11.73
N ALA A 133 13.37 -2.88 12.06
CA ALA A 133 12.66 -4.04 11.51
C ALA A 133 12.43 -3.89 10.00
N LEU A 134 11.93 -2.73 9.54
CA LEU A 134 11.75 -2.44 8.11
C LEU A 134 13.07 -2.52 7.34
N ALA A 135 14.15 -1.97 7.90
CA ALA A 135 15.48 -2.07 7.30
C ALA A 135 15.93 -3.54 7.15
N LYS A 136 15.71 -4.37 8.18
CA LYS A 136 16.02 -5.81 8.14
C LYS A 136 15.12 -6.59 7.18
N LEU A 137 13.83 -6.25 7.07
CA LEU A 137 12.93 -6.87 6.10
C LEU A 137 13.35 -6.51 4.68
N ARG A 138 13.67 -5.24 4.42
CA ARG A 138 14.12 -4.77 3.10
C ARG A 138 15.39 -5.50 2.63
N LEU A 139 16.28 -5.91 3.53
CA LEU A 139 17.44 -6.74 3.18
C LEU A 139 17.08 -8.10 2.57
N ASN A 140 15.85 -8.59 2.76
CA ASN A 140 15.36 -9.84 2.17
C ASN A 140 14.31 -9.62 1.08
N ASP A 141 13.69 -8.43 1.04
CA ASP A 141 12.63 -8.10 0.11
C ASP A 141 12.97 -6.80 -0.63
N ALA A 142 13.53 -6.95 -1.83
CA ALA A 142 13.91 -5.83 -2.68
C ALA A 142 12.70 -5.05 -3.23
N ALA A 143 11.48 -5.58 -3.11
CA ALA A 143 10.27 -4.91 -3.60
C ALA A 143 9.59 -4.03 -2.53
N LEU A 144 10.02 -4.11 -1.27
CA LEU A 144 9.55 -3.25 -0.19
C LEU A 144 10.23 -1.87 -0.27
N HIS A 145 9.46 -0.87 -0.66
CA HIS A 145 9.88 0.53 -0.55
C HIS A 145 9.31 1.13 0.74
N TYR A 146 10.06 1.98 1.43
CA TYR A 146 9.51 2.70 2.58
C TYR A 146 10.15 4.08 2.75
N GLU A 147 9.34 5.05 3.17
CA GLU A 147 9.76 6.43 3.45
C GLU A 147 9.18 6.88 4.79
N PRO A 148 9.93 7.65 5.62
CA PRO A 148 9.41 8.16 6.87
C PRO A 148 8.24 9.13 6.62
N GLU A 149 7.15 8.95 7.34
CA GLU A 149 5.96 9.78 7.24
C GLU A 149 5.48 10.20 8.64
N THR A 150 5.08 11.47 8.77
CA THR A 150 4.53 12.01 10.01
C THR A 150 3.07 12.36 9.81
N SER A 151 2.21 11.77 10.63
CA SER A 151 0.78 12.05 10.69
C SER A 151 0.45 12.82 11.96
N GLU A 152 -0.36 13.87 11.83
CA GLU A 152 -0.81 14.67 12.98
C GLU A 152 -1.64 13.82 13.97
N ALA A 153 -2.33 12.79 13.48
CA ALA A 153 -3.19 11.93 14.29
C ALA A 153 -2.50 10.64 14.79
N LEU A 154 -1.59 10.07 14.00
CA LEU A 154 -0.96 8.77 14.28
C LEU A 154 0.51 8.88 14.70
N GLY A 155 1.08 10.08 14.68
CA GLY A 155 2.47 10.32 15.02
C GLY A 155 3.44 9.88 13.92
N PHE A 156 4.58 9.35 14.34
CA PHE A 156 5.66 8.93 13.43
C PHE A 156 5.39 7.53 12.90
N GLY A 157 5.45 7.37 11.58
CA GLY A 157 5.32 6.09 10.91
C GLY A 157 6.14 6.05 9.62
N PHE A 158 5.80 5.08 8.78
CA PHE A 158 6.42 4.88 7.49
C PHE A 158 5.36 4.70 6.41
N ARG A 159 5.56 5.38 5.30
CA ARG A 159 4.84 5.15 4.07
C ARG A 159 5.51 4.01 3.33
N CYS A 160 4.86 2.86 3.26
CA CYS A 160 5.39 1.66 2.62
C CYS A 160 4.73 1.42 1.25
N GLY A 161 5.55 1.13 0.25
CA GLY A 161 5.16 0.71 -1.09
C GLY A 161 5.31 -0.80 -1.25
N PHE A 162 4.30 -1.42 -1.85
CA PHE A 162 4.17 -2.86 -2.03
C PHE A 162 3.81 -3.18 -3.49
N LEU A 163 4.22 -4.36 -3.97
CA LEU A 163 3.79 -4.93 -5.25
C LEU A 163 2.27 -5.09 -5.38
N GLY A 164 1.60 -5.41 -4.27
CA GLY A 164 0.17 -5.67 -4.21
C GLY A 164 -0.32 -5.91 -2.78
N LEU A 165 -1.61 -6.20 -2.63
CA LEU A 165 -2.26 -6.42 -1.33
C LEU A 165 -1.67 -7.59 -0.55
N LEU A 166 -1.47 -8.75 -1.20
CA LEU A 166 -0.93 -9.93 -0.52
C LEU A 166 0.48 -9.67 0.02
N HIS A 167 1.30 -8.93 -0.73
CA HIS A 167 2.63 -8.54 -0.28
C HIS A 167 2.55 -7.65 0.98
N MET A 168 1.63 -6.68 0.99
CA MET A 168 1.36 -5.86 2.17
C MET A 168 0.96 -6.69 3.40
N GLU A 169 0.03 -7.64 3.24
CA GLU A 169 -0.42 -8.52 4.34
C GLU A 169 0.72 -9.38 4.88
N ILE A 170 1.56 -9.95 4.01
CA ILE A 170 2.72 -10.75 4.43
C ILE A 170 3.69 -9.89 5.23
N ILE A 171 4.03 -8.69 4.74
CA ILE A 171 4.96 -7.79 5.44
C ILE A 171 4.40 -7.37 6.79
N GLN A 172 3.12 -7.01 6.86
CA GLN A 172 2.45 -6.68 8.11
C GLN A 172 2.51 -7.85 9.11
N GLU A 173 2.10 -9.05 8.69
CA GLU A 173 2.08 -10.23 9.57
C GLU A 173 3.49 -10.61 10.05
N ARG A 174 4.52 -10.44 9.20
CA ARG A 174 5.91 -10.65 9.59
C ARG A 174 6.38 -9.66 10.63
N LEU A 175 6.03 -8.38 10.49
CA LEU A 175 6.36 -7.36 11.49
C LEU A 175 5.69 -7.64 12.85
N GLU A 176 4.41 -8.01 12.82
CA GLU A 176 3.66 -8.35 14.04
C GLU A 176 4.16 -9.64 14.70
N ARG A 177 4.46 -10.69 13.94
CA ARG A 177 4.88 -12.00 14.49
C ARG A 177 6.36 -12.12 14.79
N GLU A 178 7.22 -11.73 13.85
CA GLU A 178 8.68 -11.90 13.97
C GLU A 178 9.28 -10.81 14.87
N TYR A 179 8.80 -9.57 14.76
CA TYR A 179 9.35 -8.42 15.47
C TYR A 179 8.50 -7.96 16.66
N LYS A 180 7.27 -8.51 16.82
CA LYS A 180 6.34 -8.18 17.92
C LYS A 180 6.00 -6.70 18.00
N ILE A 181 5.85 -6.07 16.84
CA ILE A 181 5.49 -4.66 16.73
C ILE A 181 4.01 -4.60 16.33
N ASP A 182 3.18 -4.05 17.21
CA ASP A 182 1.78 -3.83 16.89
C ASP A 182 1.65 -2.60 15.99
N LEU A 183 1.07 -2.80 14.81
CA LEU A 183 1.03 -1.80 13.74
C LEU A 183 -0.40 -1.41 13.39
N ILE A 184 -0.54 -0.14 12.97
CA ILE A 184 -1.75 0.44 12.41
C ILE A 184 -1.48 0.69 10.93
N THR A 185 -2.25 0.01 10.09
CA THR A 185 -2.20 0.17 8.63
C THR A 185 -3.29 1.14 8.18
N THR A 186 -2.92 2.19 7.43
CA THR A 186 -3.90 3.08 6.80
C THR A 186 -4.56 2.41 5.61
N ALA A 187 -5.65 2.99 5.11
CA ALA A 187 -6.24 2.53 3.86
C ALA A 187 -5.17 2.55 2.74
N PRO A 188 -5.00 1.44 2.00
CA PRO A 188 -4.08 1.39 0.88
C PRO A 188 -4.54 2.33 -0.23
N THR A 189 -3.58 2.89 -0.94
CA THR A 189 -3.75 3.94 -1.95
C THR A 189 -2.89 3.63 -3.16
N VAL A 190 -3.26 4.23 -4.29
CA VAL A 190 -2.53 4.10 -5.56
C VAL A 190 -1.80 5.39 -5.88
N VAL A 191 -0.82 5.29 -6.78
CA VAL A 191 -0.17 6.46 -7.36
C VAL A 191 -1.08 7.05 -8.42
N TYR A 192 -1.49 8.30 -8.23
CA TYR A 192 -2.21 9.08 -9.23
C TYR A 192 -1.23 9.93 -10.04
N GLU A 193 -1.53 10.12 -11.31
CA GLU A 193 -0.79 11.05 -12.17
C GLU A 193 -1.62 12.33 -12.29
N ILE A 194 -1.07 13.45 -11.83
CA ILE A 194 -1.74 14.76 -11.84
C ILE A 194 -1.02 15.67 -12.83
N ALA A 195 -1.73 16.07 -13.88
CA ALA A 195 -1.28 17.13 -14.77
C ALA A 195 -1.68 18.47 -14.17
N THR A 196 -0.68 19.29 -13.83
CA THR A 196 -0.90 20.64 -13.33
C THR A 196 -1.27 21.61 -14.46
N THR A 197 -1.88 22.75 -14.12
CA THR A 197 -2.18 23.82 -15.08
C THR A 197 -0.91 24.38 -15.75
N ASN A 198 0.25 24.18 -15.14
CA ASN A 198 1.55 24.58 -15.67
C ASN A 198 2.13 23.57 -16.67
N GLY A 199 1.49 22.43 -16.89
CA GLY A 199 1.95 21.37 -17.79
C GLY A 199 2.90 20.36 -17.15
N GLU A 200 3.23 20.50 -15.86
CA GLU A 200 4.03 19.52 -15.13
C GLU A 200 3.17 18.32 -14.70
N ILE A 201 3.73 17.12 -14.84
CA ILE A 201 3.13 15.86 -14.40
C ILE A 201 3.72 15.48 -13.05
N ILE A 202 2.85 15.39 -12.04
CA ILE A 202 3.23 15.04 -10.67
C ILE A 202 2.61 13.69 -10.32
N PHE A 203 3.42 12.78 -9.79
CA PHE A 203 2.94 11.52 -9.23
C PHE A 203 2.59 11.72 -7.75
N VAL A 204 1.32 11.52 -7.42
CA VAL A 204 0.80 11.71 -6.06
C VAL A 204 0.38 10.36 -5.48
N GLU A 205 1.12 9.92 -4.49
CA GLU A 205 0.83 8.73 -3.69
C GLU A 205 -0.05 9.05 -2.47
N ASN A 206 0.18 10.20 -1.82
CA ASN A 206 -0.50 10.58 -0.59
C ASN A 206 -1.60 11.62 -0.88
N PRO A 207 -2.87 11.34 -0.50
CA PRO A 207 -3.97 12.31 -0.59
C PRO A 207 -3.68 13.68 0.04
N ALA A 208 -2.89 13.75 1.10
CA ALA A 208 -2.54 15.00 1.77
C ALA A 208 -1.60 15.87 0.91
N ARG A 209 -0.74 15.25 0.09
CA ARG A 209 0.18 15.95 -0.83
C ARG A 209 -0.49 16.37 -2.14
N MET A 210 -1.79 16.08 -2.30
CA MET A 210 -2.52 16.47 -3.51
C MET A 210 -2.58 18.00 -3.61
N PRO A 211 -2.16 18.59 -4.74
CA PRO A 211 -2.20 20.03 -4.93
C PRO A 211 -3.65 20.56 -4.89
N PRO A 212 -3.84 21.85 -4.58
CA PRO A 212 -5.18 22.43 -4.51
C PRO A 212 -5.91 22.29 -5.86
N PRO A 213 -7.24 22.12 -5.87
CA PRO A 213 -8.00 21.89 -7.12
C PRO A 213 -7.78 22.94 -8.22
N ASN A 214 -7.43 24.17 -7.85
CA ASN A 214 -7.22 25.27 -8.78
C ASN A 214 -5.97 25.10 -9.66
N THR A 215 -4.99 24.31 -9.21
CA THR A 215 -3.74 24.06 -9.94
C THR A 215 -3.75 22.75 -10.71
N ILE A 216 -4.87 22.00 -10.64
CA ILE A 216 -5.03 20.71 -11.30
C ILE A 216 -5.76 20.94 -12.63
N ALA A 217 -5.13 20.55 -13.73
CA ALA A 217 -5.77 20.53 -15.04
C ALA A 217 -6.50 19.19 -15.26
N GLU A 218 -5.82 18.07 -14.95
CA GLU A 218 -6.35 16.73 -15.17
C GLU A 218 -5.78 15.76 -14.13
N THR A 219 -6.65 14.93 -13.55
CA THR A 219 -6.25 13.82 -12.67
C THR A 219 -6.42 12.52 -13.43
N ARG A 220 -5.37 11.70 -13.47
CA ARG A 220 -5.37 10.40 -14.12
C ARG A 220 -5.20 9.31 -13.09
N GLU A 221 -6.07 8.31 -13.15
CA GLU A 221 -6.01 7.13 -12.30
C GLU A 221 -5.34 5.96 -13.04
N PRO A 222 -4.63 5.07 -12.31
CA PRO A 222 -4.02 3.89 -12.91
C PRO A 222 -5.10 2.85 -13.27
N ILE A 223 -5.11 2.43 -14.54
CA ILE A 223 -5.96 1.38 -15.07
C ILE A 223 -5.17 0.08 -15.21
N ILE A 224 -5.76 -0.99 -14.69
CA ILE A 224 -5.25 -2.35 -14.82
C ILE A 224 -6.16 -3.15 -15.74
N ARG A 225 -5.58 -4.11 -16.46
CA ARG A 225 -6.31 -5.20 -17.09
C ARG A 225 -6.31 -6.37 -16.12
N THR A 226 -7.49 -6.75 -15.67
CA THR A 226 -7.70 -7.91 -14.81
C THR A 226 -8.24 -9.06 -15.66
N ASP A 227 -7.51 -10.16 -15.67
CA ASP A 227 -7.90 -11.41 -16.32
C ASP A 227 -8.46 -12.35 -15.25
N ILE A 228 -9.76 -12.67 -15.34
CA ILE A 228 -10.48 -13.50 -14.36
C ILE A 228 -10.88 -14.81 -15.03
N LEU A 229 -10.57 -15.93 -14.37
CA LEU A 229 -10.97 -17.27 -14.79
C LEU A 229 -11.99 -17.81 -13.79
N THR A 230 -13.18 -18.17 -14.26
CA THR A 230 -14.27 -18.64 -13.39
C THR A 230 -15.16 -19.66 -14.09
N PRO A 231 -15.81 -20.61 -13.37
CA PRO A 231 -16.86 -21.45 -13.94
C PRO A 231 -18.02 -20.64 -14.53
N GLN A 232 -18.67 -21.16 -15.58
CA GLN A 232 -19.79 -20.48 -16.27
C GLN A 232 -20.93 -20.07 -15.33
N GLU A 233 -21.19 -20.87 -14.29
CA GLU A 233 -22.25 -20.62 -13.31
C GLU A 233 -22.10 -19.29 -12.54
N TYR A 234 -20.86 -18.83 -12.33
CA TYR A 234 -20.57 -17.63 -11.55
C TYR A 234 -20.32 -16.37 -12.40
N LEU A 235 -20.34 -16.50 -13.73
CA LEU A 235 -20.03 -15.41 -14.65
C LEU A 235 -20.87 -14.15 -14.40
N GLY A 236 -22.17 -14.31 -14.19
CA GLY A 236 -23.07 -13.19 -13.95
C GLY A 236 -22.73 -12.39 -12.68
N ALA A 237 -22.35 -13.08 -11.60
CA ALA A 237 -21.94 -12.44 -10.35
C ALA A 237 -20.61 -11.69 -10.51
N VAL A 238 -19.65 -12.29 -11.22
CA VAL A 238 -18.35 -11.66 -11.51
C VAL A 238 -18.51 -10.42 -12.38
N MET A 239 -19.34 -10.48 -13.42
CA MET A 239 -19.64 -9.32 -14.27
C MET A 239 -20.28 -8.19 -13.48
N ALA A 240 -21.29 -8.49 -12.66
CA ALA A 240 -21.96 -7.48 -11.84
C ALA A 240 -20.97 -6.80 -10.86
N LEU A 241 -20.05 -7.57 -10.27
CA LEU A 241 -19.00 -7.05 -9.40
C LEU A 241 -18.05 -6.10 -10.16
N CYS A 242 -17.58 -6.51 -11.35
CA CYS A 242 -16.67 -5.69 -12.15
C CYS A 242 -17.33 -4.40 -12.64
N ILE A 243 -18.57 -4.47 -13.11
CA ILE A 243 -19.35 -3.30 -13.55
C ILE A 243 -19.60 -2.35 -12.37
N GLY A 244 -19.95 -2.88 -11.20
CA GLY A 244 -20.13 -2.08 -9.98
C GLY A 244 -18.86 -1.33 -9.53
N LYS A 245 -17.70 -1.76 -10.00
CA LYS A 245 -16.38 -1.16 -9.74
C LYS A 245 -15.85 -0.34 -10.92
N ARG A 246 -16.73 0.13 -11.81
CA ARG A 246 -16.40 0.93 -13.00
C ARG A 246 -15.54 0.18 -14.04
N GLY A 247 -15.64 -1.15 -14.06
CA GLY A 247 -14.90 -1.98 -15.00
C GLY A 247 -15.50 -1.97 -16.40
N VAL A 248 -14.65 -1.91 -17.42
CA VAL A 248 -15.01 -2.04 -18.83
C VAL A 248 -14.58 -3.41 -19.34
N GLN A 249 -15.54 -4.21 -19.79
CA GLN A 249 -15.25 -5.53 -20.34
C GLN A 249 -14.48 -5.40 -21.65
N THR A 250 -13.33 -6.07 -21.75
CA THR A 250 -12.48 -6.04 -22.94
C THR A 250 -12.60 -7.33 -23.76
N LYS A 251 -12.54 -8.49 -23.09
CA LYS A 251 -12.58 -9.80 -23.75
C LYS A 251 -13.40 -10.79 -22.94
N LEU A 252 -14.04 -11.72 -23.65
CA LEU A 252 -14.78 -12.83 -23.07
C LEU A 252 -14.55 -14.08 -23.92
N ASN A 253 -13.90 -15.08 -23.34
CA ASN A 253 -13.60 -16.34 -23.99
C ASN A 253 -14.23 -17.48 -23.20
N PHE A 254 -15.07 -18.27 -23.86
CA PHE A 254 -15.60 -19.50 -23.31
C PHE A 254 -14.61 -20.63 -23.56
N LEU A 255 -14.06 -21.18 -22.48
CA LEU A 255 -13.38 -22.47 -22.46
C LEU A 255 -14.43 -23.53 -22.09
N ALA A 256 -14.20 -24.79 -22.43
CA ALA A 256 -15.21 -25.85 -22.28
C ALA A 256 -15.94 -25.82 -20.92
N ASN A 257 -15.19 -25.83 -19.81
CA ASN A 257 -15.75 -25.81 -18.45
C ASN A 257 -15.50 -24.51 -17.68
N GLN A 258 -14.87 -23.51 -18.31
CA GLN A 258 -14.43 -22.28 -17.65
C GLN A 258 -14.63 -21.07 -18.56
N VAL A 259 -14.72 -19.89 -17.99
CA VAL A 259 -14.81 -18.63 -18.72
C VAL A 259 -13.64 -17.78 -18.32
N ALA A 260 -12.87 -17.35 -19.31
CA ALA A 260 -11.84 -16.33 -19.15
C ALA A 260 -12.43 -14.99 -19.58
N ILE A 261 -12.55 -14.07 -18.63
CA ILE A 261 -13.08 -12.72 -18.86
C ILE A 261 -12.02 -11.68 -18.48
N SER A 262 -11.78 -10.74 -19.39
CA SER A 262 -10.82 -9.65 -19.18
C SER A 262 -11.57 -8.34 -19.00
N PHE A 263 -11.27 -7.61 -17.93
CA PHE A 263 -11.80 -6.28 -17.63
C PHE A 263 -10.67 -5.26 -17.50
N GLU A 264 -10.88 -4.06 -18.00
CA GLU A 264 -10.10 -2.89 -17.59
C GLU A 264 -10.78 -2.25 -16.38
N LEU A 265 -10.08 -2.18 -15.25
CA LEU A 265 -10.57 -1.69 -13.96
C LEU A 265 -9.62 -0.63 -13.40
N PRO A 266 -10.12 0.39 -12.71
CA PRO A 266 -9.28 1.27 -11.90
C PRO A 266 -8.64 0.50 -10.74
N LEU A 267 -7.32 0.63 -10.57
CA LEU A 267 -6.60 -0.05 -9.49
C LEU A 267 -7.10 0.38 -8.10
N SER A 268 -7.52 1.64 -7.96
CA SER A 268 -8.08 2.20 -6.72
C SER A 268 -9.32 1.44 -6.22
N GLU A 269 -10.14 0.95 -7.15
CA GLU A 269 -11.38 0.21 -6.85
C GLU A 269 -11.12 -1.27 -6.56
N MET A 270 -10.02 -1.81 -7.09
CA MET A 270 -9.60 -3.19 -6.92
C MET A 270 -8.98 -3.42 -5.54
N ILE A 271 -8.20 -2.47 -5.05
CA ILE A 271 -7.48 -2.60 -3.78
C ILE A 271 -8.46 -2.74 -2.60
N VAL A 272 -9.66 -2.17 -2.69
CA VAL A 272 -10.65 -2.20 -1.61
C VAL A 272 -11.68 -3.30 -1.84
N ASP A 273 -11.54 -4.41 -1.10
CA ASP A 273 -12.55 -5.47 -0.92
C ASP A 273 -12.96 -6.16 -2.24
N PHE A 274 -12.15 -6.09 -3.31
CA PHE A 274 -12.47 -6.75 -4.57
C PHE A 274 -12.16 -8.24 -4.53
N PHE A 275 -10.97 -8.61 -4.04
CA PHE A 275 -10.53 -10.00 -3.98
C PHE A 275 -11.46 -10.85 -3.11
N ASP A 276 -11.81 -10.35 -1.92
CA ASP A 276 -12.69 -11.03 -0.98
C ASP A 276 -14.11 -11.19 -1.53
N ARG A 277 -14.67 -10.13 -2.13
CA ARG A 277 -15.96 -10.21 -2.82
C ARG A 277 -15.95 -11.16 -4.00
N LEU A 278 -14.88 -11.19 -4.78
CA LEU A 278 -14.74 -12.10 -5.91
C LEU A 278 -14.72 -13.55 -5.42
N LYS A 279 -13.93 -13.84 -4.39
CA LYS A 279 -13.87 -15.16 -3.77
C LYS A 279 -15.20 -15.56 -3.15
N SER A 280 -15.85 -14.66 -2.42
CA SER A 280 -17.18 -14.90 -1.84
C SER A 280 -18.25 -15.17 -2.89
N ALA A 281 -18.33 -14.33 -3.93
CA ALA A 281 -19.31 -14.46 -5.01
C ALA A 281 -19.14 -15.75 -5.84
N THR A 282 -17.92 -16.29 -5.88
CA THR A 282 -17.58 -17.49 -6.66
C THR A 282 -17.29 -18.72 -5.80
N ARG A 283 -17.56 -18.67 -4.49
CA ARG A 283 -17.22 -19.74 -3.53
C ARG A 283 -15.76 -20.18 -3.58
N GLY A 284 -14.87 -19.26 -3.95
CA GLY A 284 -13.43 -19.47 -4.06
C GLY A 284 -12.94 -19.95 -5.43
N TYR A 285 -13.84 -20.31 -6.37
CA TYR A 285 -13.47 -20.89 -7.66
C TYR A 285 -12.84 -19.90 -8.64
N ALA A 286 -13.11 -18.60 -8.52
CA ALA A 286 -12.49 -17.63 -9.42
C ALA A 286 -11.01 -17.42 -9.08
N SER A 287 -10.15 -17.44 -10.10
CA SER A 287 -8.80 -16.89 -10.02
C SER A 287 -8.75 -15.58 -10.80
N MET A 288 -7.83 -14.70 -10.39
CA MET A 288 -7.62 -13.41 -11.04
C MET A 288 -6.13 -13.14 -11.13
N ASP A 289 -5.74 -12.53 -12.23
CA ASP A 289 -4.44 -11.93 -12.45
C ASP A 289 -4.64 -10.50 -12.97
N TYR A 290 -3.67 -9.61 -12.77
CA TYR A 290 -3.79 -8.25 -13.28
C TYR A 290 -2.46 -7.66 -13.72
N VAL A 291 -2.54 -6.81 -14.73
CA VAL A 291 -1.40 -6.11 -15.30
C VAL A 291 -1.73 -4.63 -15.44
N PHE A 292 -0.81 -3.76 -15.04
CA PHE A 292 -0.92 -2.33 -15.28
C PHE A 292 -0.90 -2.03 -16.80
N VAL A 293 -1.84 -1.22 -17.27
CA VAL A 293 -1.97 -0.88 -18.69
C VAL A 293 -1.58 0.55 -18.96
N ARG A 294 -2.23 1.51 -18.29
CA ARG A 294 -2.08 2.95 -18.55
C ARG A 294 -2.67 3.80 -17.45
N TYR A 295 -2.31 5.08 -17.44
CA TYR A 295 -3.05 6.11 -16.72
C TYR A 295 -4.20 6.62 -17.58
N GLN A 296 -5.38 6.80 -16.98
CA GLN A 296 -6.57 7.29 -17.66
C GLN A 296 -7.18 8.48 -16.91
N PRO A 297 -7.57 9.57 -17.61
CA PRO A 297 -8.28 10.68 -17.00
C PRO A 297 -9.60 10.26 -16.33
N ALA A 298 -9.82 10.72 -15.09
CA ALA A 298 -11.03 10.45 -14.33
C ALA A 298 -11.41 11.64 -13.42
N ASP A 299 -12.70 11.81 -13.13
CA ASP A 299 -13.21 12.87 -12.22
C ASP A 299 -12.98 12.46 -10.76
N MET A 300 -11.71 12.52 -10.36
CA MET A 300 -11.25 12.19 -9.01
C MET A 300 -11.29 13.42 -8.11
N VAL A 301 -11.86 13.23 -6.92
CA VAL A 301 -11.98 14.27 -5.90
C VAL A 301 -11.36 13.82 -4.58
N LYS A 302 -10.69 14.74 -3.90
CA LYS A 302 -10.23 14.52 -2.53
C LYS A 302 -11.39 14.74 -1.56
N VAL A 303 -11.70 13.74 -0.75
CA VAL A 303 -12.64 13.82 0.37
C VAL A 303 -11.84 13.93 1.66
N ASP A 304 -11.92 15.08 2.30
CA ASP A 304 -11.31 15.36 3.59
C ASP A 304 -12.34 15.13 4.71
N ILE A 305 -11.94 14.48 5.80
CA ILE A 305 -12.74 14.40 7.02
C ILE A 305 -12.33 15.55 7.96
N GLN A 306 -13.33 16.27 8.46
CA GLN A 306 -13.18 17.39 9.38
C GLN A 306 -13.94 17.13 10.67
N ILE A 307 -13.30 17.38 11.81
CA ILE A 307 -13.90 17.27 13.13
C ILE A 307 -13.86 18.64 13.78
N ASN A 308 -15.03 19.21 14.07
CA ASN A 308 -15.19 20.60 14.52
C ASN A 308 -14.52 21.67 13.62
N GLY A 309 -14.26 21.34 12.35
CA GLY A 309 -13.61 22.23 11.37
C GLY A 309 -12.11 21.99 11.21
N GLU A 310 -11.50 21.18 12.07
CA GLU A 310 -10.10 20.75 11.93
C GLU A 310 -10.06 19.54 10.99
N ARG A 311 -9.17 19.60 9.99
CA ARG A 311 -8.98 18.51 9.01
C ARG A 311 -8.15 17.41 9.64
N VAL A 312 -8.51 16.17 9.33
CA VAL A 312 -7.79 14.98 9.78
C VAL A 312 -7.17 14.31 8.58
N ASP A 313 -5.89 14.61 8.31
CA ASP A 313 -5.21 14.22 7.08
C ASP A 313 -5.16 12.70 6.89
N ALA A 314 -4.95 11.94 7.97
CA ALA A 314 -4.89 10.48 7.97
C ALA A 314 -6.17 9.78 7.46
N LEU A 315 -7.31 10.47 7.45
CA LEU A 315 -8.60 9.95 6.97
C LEU A 315 -8.99 10.46 5.59
N SER A 316 -8.13 11.26 4.95
CA SER A 316 -8.39 11.82 3.64
C SER A 316 -8.26 10.74 2.56
N VAL A 317 -9.23 10.68 1.67
CA VAL A 317 -9.28 9.66 0.60
C VAL A 317 -9.53 10.31 -0.76
N ILE A 318 -8.88 9.80 -1.79
CA ILE A 318 -9.13 10.17 -3.19
C ILE A 318 -10.14 9.16 -3.74
N VAL A 319 -11.29 9.66 -4.20
CA VAL A 319 -12.39 8.84 -4.71
C VAL A 319 -13.00 9.45 -5.95
N HIS A 320 -13.65 8.63 -6.78
CA HIS A 320 -14.44 9.14 -7.90
C HIS A 320 -15.62 9.98 -7.40
N ARG A 321 -15.93 11.07 -8.11
CA ARG A 321 -16.95 12.05 -7.70
C ARG A 321 -18.32 11.45 -7.38
N ASP A 322 -18.77 10.48 -8.18
CA ASP A 322 -20.05 9.80 -7.99
C ASP A 322 -20.12 9.03 -6.66
N GLN A 323 -18.97 8.53 -6.18
CA GLN A 323 -18.90 7.78 -4.94
C GLN A 323 -18.61 8.64 -3.72
N ALA A 324 -18.15 9.88 -3.92
CA ALA A 324 -17.69 10.75 -2.84
C ALA A 324 -18.75 10.95 -1.74
N ALA A 325 -20.01 11.21 -2.13
CA ALA A 325 -21.09 11.41 -1.16
C ALA A 325 -21.38 10.15 -0.33
N ARG A 326 -21.39 8.97 -0.97
CA ARG A 326 -21.62 7.69 -0.29
C ARG A 326 -20.47 7.38 0.68
N LYS A 327 -19.23 7.48 0.21
CA LYS A 327 -18.03 7.15 1.00
C LYS A 327 -17.83 8.14 2.15
N GLY A 328 -18.03 9.43 1.90
CA GLY A 328 -17.99 10.47 2.93
C GLY A 328 -19.03 10.27 4.03
N ARG A 329 -20.26 9.86 3.68
CA ARG A 329 -21.29 9.51 4.68
C ARG A 329 -20.92 8.26 5.46
N GLU A 330 -20.38 7.22 4.81
CA GLU A 330 -19.94 5.99 5.48
C GLU A 330 -18.87 6.28 6.53
N LEU A 331 -17.82 7.04 6.15
CA LEU A 331 -16.75 7.45 7.06
C LEU A 331 -17.28 8.30 8.22
N ALA A 332 -18.12 9.30 7.92
CA ALA A 332 -18.70 10.17 8.96
C ALA A 332 -19.60 9.40 9.95
N SER A 333 -20.39 8.44 9.48
CA SER A 333 -21.26 7.62 10.33
C SER A 333 -20.45 6.74 11.27
N LYS A 334 -19.38 6.10 10.77
CA LYS A 334 -18.52 5.26 11.60
C LYS A 334 -17.77 6.07 12.64
N MET A 335 -17.22 7.22 12.26
CA MET A 335 -16.59 8.13 13.22
C MET A 335 -17.58 8.56 14.32
N ARG A 336 -18.85 8.76 14.01
CA ARG A 336 -19.87 9.11 15.01
C ARG A 336 -20.10 8.00 16.04
N GLU A 337 -20.00 6.73 15.64
CA GLU A 337 -20.19 5.60 16.55
C GLU A 337 -19.03 5.45 17.53
N ILE A 338 -17.82 5.80 17.11
CA ILE A 338 -16.61 5.54 17.90
C ILE A 338 -16.17 6.75 18.72
N ILE A 339 -16.41 7.97 18.24
CA ILE A 339 -16.06 9.18 19.00
C ILE A 339 -16.90 9.24 20.28
N PRO A 340 -16.27 9.29 21.46
CA PRO A 340 -16.99 9.38 22.72
C PRO A 340 -17.75 10.69 22.83
N ARG A 341 -18.91 10.64 23.50
CA ARG A 341 -19.74 11.84 23.69
C ARG A 341 -19.02 12.83 24.58
N GLN A 342 -18.92 14.08 24.11
CA GLN A 342 -18.32 15.18 24.86
C GLN A 342 -19.38 16.06 25.55
N MET A 343 -18.96 17.03 26.37
CA MET A 343 -19.87 17.99 27.01
C MET A 343 -20.49 19.00 26.03
N PHE A 344 -19.94 19.10 24.83
CA PHE A 344 -20.42 19.88 23.69
C PHE A 344 -20.72 18.96 22.49
N ASP A 345 -21.46 19.49 21.51
CA ASP A 345 -21.78 18.73 20.30
C ASP A 345 -20.56 18.71 19.38
N VAL A 346 -20.09 17.51 19.02
CA VAL A 346 -18.97 17.31 18.10
C VAL A 346 -19.53 17.14 16.69
N ALA A 347 -19.13 18.01 15.77
CA ALA A 347 -19.54 17.94 14.37
C ALA A 347 -18.48 17.19 13.56
N ILE A 348 -18.88 16.10 12.92
CA ILE A 348 -18.06 15.32 12.00
C ILE A 348 -18.55 15.63 10.59
N GLN A 349 -17.66 16.08 9.71
CA GLN A 349 -17.99 16.55 8.38
C GLN A 349 -17.09 15.86 7.37
N ALA A 350 -17.65 15.38 6.28
CA ALA A 350 -16.88 15.03 5.10
C ALA A 350 -17.02 16.19 4.10
N ALA A 351 -15.90 16.65 3.54
CA ALA A 351 -15.86 17.80 2.65
C ALA A 351 -15.02 17.51 1.41
N ILE A 352 -15.41 18.11 0.29
CA ILE A 352 -14.61 18.21 -0.92
C ILE A 352 -14.17 19.67 -1.02
N GLY A 353 -12.91 19.94 -0.69
CA GLY A 353 -12.40 21.31 -0.58
C GLY A 353 -13.15 22.11 0.52
N SER A 354 -14.00 23.04 0.09
CA SER A 354 -14.85 23.86 0.98
C SER A 354 -16.30 23.37 1.08
N LYS A 355 -16.73 22.47 0.19
CA LYS A 355 -18.12 21.99 0.14
C LYS A 355 -18.30 20.78 1.06
N ILE A 356 -19.16 20.89 2.06
CA ILE A 356 -19.53 19.78 2.94
C ILE A 356 -20.49 18.85 2.20
N ILE A 357 -20.12 17.58 2.04
CA ILE A 357 -20.91 16.55 1.36
C ILE A 357 -21.72 15.70 2.34
N ALA A 358 -21.20 15.46 3.54
CA ALA A 358 -21.88 14.72 4.60
C ALA A 358 -21.57 15.35 5.95
N ARG A 359 -22.54 15.29 6.87
CA ARG A 359 -22.38 15.80 8.24
C ARG A 359 -23.10 14.87 9.21
N GLU A 360 -22.36 14.42 10.22
CA GLU A 360 -22.86 13.70 11.37
C GLU A 360 -22.54 14.47 12.64
N ASN A 361 -23.38 14.38 13.67
CA ASN A 361 -23.12 15.06 14.94
C ASN A 361 -23.20 14.06 16.11
N VAL A 362 -22.15 14.02 16.92
CA VAL A 362 -22.16 13.32 18.21
C VAL A 362 -22.83 14.24 19.23
N LYS A 363 -23.98 13.82 19.76
CA LYS A 363 -24.75 14.62 20.70
C LYS A 363 -24.01 14.80 22.02
N ALA A 364 -23.98 16.03 22.51
CA ALA A 364 -23.39 16.35 23.80
C ALA A 364 -24.03 15.57 24.97
N LEU A 365 -23.23 15.23 25.96
CA LEU A 365 -23.70 14.83 27.29
C LEU A 365 -24.43 16.01 27.95
N ARG A 366 -25.59 15.74 28.54
CA ARG A 366 -26.41 16.77 29.20
C ARG A 366 -26.67 16.34 30.64
N LYS A 367 -26.15 17.12 31.59
CA LYS A 367 -26.59 17.03 32.98
C LYS A 367 -28.03 17.55 33.07
N ASN A 368 -28.91 16.82 33.74
CA ASN A 368 -30.26 17.27 34.02
C ASN A 368 -30.24 18.38 35.10
N VAL A 369 -30.06 19.63 34.67
CA VAL A 369 -29.98 20.80 35.57
C VAL A 369 -31.30 21.14 36.24
N THR A 370 -32.43 20.66 35.69
CA THR A 370 -33.78 20.90 36.21
C THR A 370 -34.24 19.86 37.22
N ALA A 371 -33.45 18.82 37.50
CA ALA A 371 -33.86 17.70 38.37
C ALA A 371 -34.28 18.11 39.78
N LYS A 372 -33.70 19.19 40.33
CA LYS A 372 -34.03 19.73 41.67
C LYS A 372 -35.07 20.87 41.64
N CYS A 373 -35.65 21.15 40.48
CA CYS A 373 -36.64 22.22 40.31
C CYS A 373 -38.07 21.66 40.40
N TYR A 374 -38.53 21.39 41.62
CA TYR A 374 -39.86 20.82 41.90
C TYR A 374 -41.03 21.82 41.79
N GLY A 375 -40.74 23.13 41.71
CA GLY A 375 -41.75 24.19 41.60
C GLY A 375 -42.15 24.54 40.16
N GLY A 376 -43.27 25.26 40.03
CA GLY A 376 -43.79 25.80 38.77
C GLY A 376 -43.05 27.03 38.23
N ASP A 377 -42.04 27.53 38.94
CA ASP A 377 -41.28 28.72 38.55
C ASP A 377 -40.40 28.46 37.30
N ILE A 378 -40.90 28.93 36.16
CA ILE A 378 -40.26 28.84 34.85
C ILE A 378 -38.96 29.67 34.82
N SER A 379 -38.87 30.77 35.58
CA SER A 379 -37.73 31.68 35.57
C SER A 379 -36.46 30.98 36.07
N ARG A 380 -36.57 30.21 37.15
CA ARG A 380 -35.47 29.42 37.72
C ARG A 380 -34.98 28.33 36.78
N LYS A 381 -35.91 27.64 36.07
CA LYS A 381 -35.56 26.64 35.04
C LYS A 381 -34.82 27.30 33.87
N LYS A 382 -35.30 28.44 33.37
CA LYS A 382 -34.66 29.19 32.27
C LYS A 382 -33.23 29.63 32.65
N LYS A 383 -33.04 30.21 33.84
CA LYS A 383 -31.71 30.66 34.31
C LYS A 383 -30.67 29.53 34.34
N LEU A 384 -31.07 28.33 34.77
CA LEU A 384 -30.18 27.16 34.79
C LEU A 384 -29.87 26.63 33.38
N LEU A 385 -30.85 26.65 32.48
CA LEU A 385 -30.66 26.26 31.07
C LEU A 385 -29.76 27.25 30.32
N GLU A 386 -29.91 28.55 30.55
CA GLU A 386 -29.04 29.57 29.97
C GLU A 386 -27.60 29.43 30.44
N LYS A 387 -27.38 29.26 31.75
CA LYS A 387 -26.04 29.00 32.30
C LYS A 387 -25.40 27.73 31.71
N GLN A 388 -26.20 26.68 31.49
CA GLN A 388 -25.72 25.45 30.82
C GLN A 388 -25.38 25.71 29.34
N LYS A 389 -26.20 26.48 28.63
CA LYS A 389 -26.01 26.82 27.20
C LYS A 389 -24.74 27.64 27.00
N GLU A 390 -24.51 28.66 27.83
CA GLU A 390 -23.30 29.48 27.79
C GLU A 390 -22.04 28.68 28.15
N GLY A 391 -22.12 27.86 29.19
CA GLY A 391 -21.02 26.96 29.57
C GLY A 391 -20.62 26.04 28.42
N LYS A 392 -21.59 25.44 27.73
CA LYS A 392 -21.34 24.61 26.54
C LYS A 392 -20.80 25.40 25.35
N LYS A 393 -21.27 26.62 25.11
CA LYS A 393 -20.76 27.51 24.05
C LYS A 393 -19.31 27.92 24.32
N ARG A 394 -18.92 28.08 25.58
CA ARG A 394 -17.53 28.31 25.98
C ARG A 394 -16.68 27.06 25.76
N LEU A 395 -17.15 25.90 26.23
CA LEU A 395 -16.45 24.62 26.04
C LEU A 395 -16.25 24.28 24.57
N LYS A 396 -17.22 24.56 23.70
CA LYS A 396 -17.09 24.32 22.25
C LYS A 396 -16.02 25.18 21.57
N ARG A 397 -15.74 26.39 22.08
CA ARG A 397 -14.73 27.29 21.48
C ARG A 397 -13.30 26.95 21.88
N VAL A 398 -13.12 26.30 23.02
CA VAL A 398 -11.81 26.03 23.61
C VAL A 398 -11.47 24.54 23.57
N GLY A 399 -12.46 23.66 23.48
CA GLY A 399 -12.26 22.22 23.48
C GLY A 399 -11.81 21.71 22.13
N SER A 400 -10.54 21.31 22.04
CA SER A 400 -10.07 20.30 21.10
C SER A 400 -10.73 18.96 21.44
N VAL A 401 -11.01 18.15 20.43
CA VAL A 401 -11.50 16.78 20.64
C VAL A 401 -10.31 15.87 20.46
N ASP A 402 -9.78 15.36 21.57
CA ASP A 402 -8.80 14.28 21.50
C ASP A 402 -9.51 13.02 21.02
N ILE A 403 -9.13 12.56 19.84
CA ILE A 403 -9.69 11.36 19.21
C ILE A 403 -8.89 10.18 19.76
N PRO A 404 -9.55 9.20 20.41
CA PRO A 404 -8.86 8.00 20.86
C PRO A 404 -8.21 7.29 19.68
N GLN A 405 -7.01 6.75 19.85
CA GLN A 405 -6.32 5.97 18.82
C GLN A 405 -7.15 4.74 18.40
N GLU A 406 -7.89 4.14 19.34
CA GLU A 406 -8.89 3.10 19.08
C GLU A 406 -9.95 3.52 18.05
N ALA A 407 -10.33 4.80 18.04
CA ALA A 407 -11.30 5.33 17.10
C ALA A 407 -10.77 5.40 15.67
N PHE A 408 -9.48 5.72 15.52
CA PHE A 408 -8.80 5.61 14.23
C PHE A 408 -8.68 4.16 13.77
N MET A 409 -8.32 3.25 14.67
CA MET A 409 -8.18 1.82 14.35
C MET A 409 -9.50 1.23 13.83
N ALA A 410 -10.62 1.57 14.47
CA ALA A 410 -11.94 1.06 14.08
C ALA A 410 -12.45 1.62 12.75
N VAL A 411 -11.96 2.79 12.29
CA VAL A 411 -12.31 3.35 10.98
C VAL A 411 -11.38 2.89 9.87
N LEU A 412 -10.10 2.66 10.15
CA LEU A 412 -9.15 2.14 9.14
C LEU A 412 -9.37 0.64 8.84
N SER A 413 -9.71 -0.16 9.86
CA SER A 413 -10.06 -1.58 9.73
C SER A 413 -11.34 -1.87 8.92
N VAL A 414 -12.06 -0.82 8.51
CA VAL A 414 -13.27 -0.92 7.69
C VAL A 414 -12.99 -1.38 6.27
N GLY A 415 -11.79 -1.13 5.74
CA GLY A 415 -11.38 -1.63 4.43
C GLY A 415 -11.11 -3.14 4.41
N THR A 416 -10.95 -3.75 5.60
CA THR A 416 -10.32 -5.06 5.78
C THR A 416 -11.16 -6.02 6.66
N LYS A 417 -12.35 -5.61 7.11
CA LYS A 417 -13.14 -6.46 8.02
C LYS A 417 -13.78 -7.64 7.28
N ARG A 418 -13.17 -8.80 7.55
CA ARG A 418 -13.67 -10.18 7.44
C ARG A 418 -15.18 -10.35 7.62
#